data_AF-A0A9P7D4B3-F1
#
_entry.id   AF-A0A9P7D4B3-F1
#
_cell.length_a   1.000
_cell.length_b   1.000
_cell.length_c   1.000
_cell.angle_alpha   90.00
_cell.angle_beta   90.00
_cell.angle_gamma   90.00
#
_symmetry.space_group_name_H-M   'P 1'
#
loop_
_entity.id
_entity.type
_entity.pdbx_description
1 polymer ?
#
loop_
_entity_poly.entity_id
_entity_poly.type
_entity_poly.pdbx_seq_one_letter_code
_entity_poly.pdbx_strand_id
1 'polypeptide(L)'
;MIFFTKKPKPSAFPPGWPSPFHNKCSQRDCHYANNPQTVKGVYQCRGIPGGFYCDGTYKIASARARETEHYLQEMTMARRSAEEEQRKRKTSEMKRPERRPELGMRRGGTNLSDRRIPDERDRRPDFGQAPHITRGTENRRPQMCAPYSGHRPSQSEIESEYRADQILMHLYPEREIRPRWI
;
A
#
# COMPACT_ATOMS: atom_id res chain seq x y z
N MET A 1 35.36 11.96 -23.63
CA MET A 1 34.06 11.30 -23.90
C MET A 1 33.04 12.41 -24.14
N ILE A 2 32.57 12.56 -25.37
CA ILE A 2 31.57 13.59 -25.71
C ILE A 2 30.21 12.99 -25.41
N PHE A 3 29.60 13.41 -24.30
CA PHE A 3 28.21 13.11 -24.00
C PHE A 3 27.34 13.89 -24.96
N PHE A 4 26.89 13.25 -26.04
CA PHE A 4 25.77 13.75 -26.83
C PHE A 4 24.50 13.66 -25.98
N THR A 5 24.32 14.60 -25.06
CA THR A 5 23.04 14.87 -24.43
C THR A 5 22.12 15.38 -25.53
N LYS A 6 21.44 14.43 -26.21
CA LYS A 6 20.33 14.77 -27.10
C LYS A 6 19.39 15.63 -26.26
N LYS A 7 19.34 16.94 -26.55
CA LYS A 7 18.40 17.86 -25.91
C LYS A 7 17.03 17.16 -25.96
N PRO A 8 16.32 17.02 -24.82
CA PRO A 8 15.02 16.39 -24.81
C PRO A 8 14.18 17.13 -25.85
N LYS A 9 13.71 16.40 -26.87
CA LYS A 9 12.84 17.00 -27.89
C LYS A 9 11.70 17.65 -27.12
N PRO A 10 11.41 18.95 -27.34
CA PRO A 10 10.25 19.57 -26.73
C PRO A 10 9.06 18.67 -27.02
N SER A 11 8.32 18.32 -25.98
CA SER A 11 7.10 17.53 -26.10
C SER A 11 6.30 18.13 -27.25
N ALA A 12 6.12 17.38 -28.33
CA ALA A 12 5.31 17.82 -29.48
C ALA A 12 3.82 17.96 -29.11
N PHE A 13 3.48 17.68 -27.84
CA PHE A 13 2.15 17.74 -27.30
C PHE A 13 1.92 19.00 -26.45
N PRO A 14 0.68 19.51 -26.43
CA PRO A 14 0.29 20.65 -25.61
C PRO A 14 0.68 20.50 -24.13
N PRO A 15 0.89 21.62 -23.41
CA PRO A 15 0.99 21.62 -21.96
C PRO A 15 -0.22 20.92 -21.32
N GLY A 16 0.02 20.02 -20.37
CA GLY A 16 -1.04 19.23 -19.72
C GLY A 16 -1.29 17.84 -20.33
N TRP A 17 -0.50 17.41 -21.32
CA TRP A 17 -0.57 16.03 -21.80
C TRP A 17 -0.17 15.04 -20.69
N PRO A 18 -0.95 13.98 -20.41
CA PRO A 18 -0.71 13.12 -19.23
C PRO A 18 0.61 12.34 -19.29
N SER A 19 1.05 11.97 -20.49
CA SER A 19 2.35 11.34 -20.70
C SER A 19 2.81 11.53 -22.15
N PRO A 20 4.12 11.45 -22.44
CA PRO A 20 4.65 11.55 -23.80
C PRO A 20 4.21 10.39 -24.73
N PHE A 21 3.64 9.33 -24.16
CA PHE A 21 3.16 8.14 -24.88
C PHE A 21 1.66 8.18 -25.19
N HIS A 22 0.93 9.20 -24.70
CA HIS A 22 -0.44 9.43 -25.14
C HIS A 22 -0.46 9.90 -26.60
N ASN A 23 -1.47 9.44 -27.34
CA ASN A 23 -1.54 9.63 -28.78
C ASN A 23 -2.58 10.69 -29.15
N LYS A 24 -2.17 11.66 -29.99
CA LYS A 24 -3.07 12.68 -30.52
C LYS A 24 -3.92 12.07 -31.65
N CYS A 25 -5.21 12.41 -31.63
CA CYS A 25 -6.13 12.11 -32.72
C CYS A 25 -5.73 12.81 -34.03
N SER A 26 -6.12 12.24 -35.17
CA SER A 26 -5.97 12.84 -36.50
C SER A 26 -6.83 14.10 -36.68
N GLN A 27 -7.94 14.21 -35.95
CA GLN A 27 -8.79 15.40 -35.97
C GLN A 27 -8.07 16.57 -35.33
N ARG A 28 -8.10 17.73 -35.98
CA ARG A 28 -7.36 18.93 -35.55
C ARG A 28 -7.86 19.41 -34.19
N ASP A 29 -9.18 19.50 -34.04
CA ASP A 29 -9.85 20.07 -32.87
C ASP A 29 -10.02 19.06 -31.72
N CYS A 30 -9.68 17.79 -31.95
CA CYS A 30 -9.68 16.77 -30.91
C CYS A 30 -8.40 16.86 -30.07
N HIS A 31 -8.55 17.37 -28.85
CA HIS A 31 -7.49 17.49 -27.84
C HIS A 31 -7.48 16.32 -26.85
N TYR A 32 -8.22 15.25 -27.15
CA TYR A 32 -8.25 14.08 -26.30
C TYR A 32 -6.93 13.30 -26.36
N ALA A 33 -6.34 13.05 -25.20
CA ALA A 33 -5.14 12.25 -25.04
C ALA A 33 -5.50 10.75 -25.08
N ASN A 34 -5.35 10.10 -26.23
CA ASN A 34 -5.65 8.67 -26.33
C ASN A 34 -4.58 7.84 -25.61
N ASN A 35 -5.01 6.75 -24.99
CA ASN A 35 -4.13 5.89 -24.20
C ASN A 35 -2.94 5.37 -25.03
N PRO A 36 -1.76 5.20 -24.39
CA PRO A 36 -0.63 4.55 -25.02
C PRO A 36 -0.99 3.16 -25.55
N GLN A 37 -0.43 2.78 -26.70
CA GLN A 37 -0.65 1.47 -27.34
C GLN A 37 0.68 0.77 -27.54
N THR A 38 0.75 -0.50 -27.17
CA THR A 38 1.94 -1.36 -27.31
C THR A 38 1.98 -2.12 -28.62
N VAL A 39 0.95 -1.99 -29.46
CA VAL A 39 0.84 -2.67 -30.75
C VAL A 39 0.79 -1.65 -31.88
N LYS A 40 1.46 -1.97 -32.99
CA LYS A 40 1.41 -1.17 -34.22
C LYS A 40 0.02 -1.27 -34.84
N GLY A 41 -0.56 -0.14 -35.24
CA GLY A 41 -1.87 -0.17 -35.89
C GLY A 41 -2.49 1.21 -36.07
N VAL A 42 -3.75 1.19 -36.53
CA VAL A 42 -4.63 2.35 -36.57
C VAL A 42 -5.76 2.12 -35.57
N TYR A 43 -5.96 3.08 -34.69
CA TYR A 43 -6.91 2.98 -33.59
C TYR A 43 -7.94 4.10 -33.67
N GLN A 44 -9.16 3.82 -33.23
CA GLN A 44 -10.22 4.83 -33.12
C GLN A 44 -9.98 5.73 -31.91
N CYS A 45 -10.20 7.02 -32.09
CA CYS A 45 -10.15 7.98 -31.00
C CYS A 45 -11.30 7.71 -30.02
N ARG A 46 -11.00 7.83 -28.72
CA ARG A 46 -12.02 7.70 -27.66
C ARG A 46 -12.45 9.05 -27.08
N GLY A 47 -12.06 10.14 -27.73
CA GLY A 47 -12.40 11.49 -27.29
C GLY A 47 -13.88 11.77 -27.50
N ILE A 48 -14.44 12.61 -26.64
CA ILE A 48 -15.83 13.07 -26.72
C ILE A 48 -15.87 14.60 -26.77
N PRO A 49 -15.32 15.25 -27.82
CA PRO A 49 -15.36 16.71 -27.93
C PRO A 49 -16.81 17.18 -28.10
N GLY A 50 -17.27 18.09 -27.24
CA GLY A 50 -18.62 18.67 -27.34
C GLY A 50 -19.77 17.69 -27.12
N GLY A 51 -19.52 16.54 -26.47
CA GLY A 51 -20.56 15.57 -26.11
C GLY A 51 -20.79 14.44 -27.13
N PHE A 52 -20.09 14.45 -28.27
CA PHE A 52 -20.17 13.40 -29.30
C PHE A 52 -18.85 12.66 -29.43
N TYR A 53 -18.91 11.36 -29.72
CA TYR A 53 -17.72 10.55 -29.97
C TYR A 53 -16.93 11.10 -31.15
N CYS A 54 -15.61 11.13 -31.01
CA CYS A 54 -14.71 11.55 -32.07
C CYS A 54 -14.50 10.42 -33.08
N ASP A 55 -14.95 10.61 -34.33
CA ASP A 55 -14.74 9.65 -35.42
C ASP A 55 -13.29 9.62 -35.97
N GLY A 56 -12.39 10.38 -35.34
CA GLY A 56 -10.99 10.42 -35.71
C GLY A 56 -10.25 9.13 -35.40
N THR A 57 -9.08 8.97 -36.01
CA THR A 57 -8.19 7.84 -35.73
C THR A 57 -6.80 8.33 -35.35
N TYR A 58 -5.98 7.46 -34.79
CA TYR A 58 -4.57 7.74 -34.58
C TYR A 58 -3.73 6.52 -34.98
N LYS A 59 -2.52 6.78 -35.46
CA LYS A 59 -1.62 5.75 -36.00
C LYS A 59 -0.45 5.52 -35.05
N ILE A 60 -0.14 4.26 -34.81
CA ILE A 60 0.96 3.83 -33.95
C ILE A 60 1.98 3.10 -34.82
N ALA A 61 3.18 3.66 -34.89
CA ALA A 61 4.32 3.02 -35.54
C ALA A 61 4.91 1.92 -34.65
N SER A 62 5.56 0.92 -35.24
CA SER A 62 6.21 -0.17 -34.50
C SER A 62 7.27 0.31 -33.50
N ALA A 63 8.05 1.33 -33.86
CA ALA A 63 9.03 1.93 -32.96
C ALA A 63 8.35 2.52 -31.71
N ARG A 64 7.27 3.29 -31.92
CA ARG A 64 6.52 3.93 -30.82
C ARG A 64 5.80 2.93 -29.92
N ALA A 65 5.30 1.85 -30.50
CA ALA A 65 4.71 0.73 -29.78
C ALA A 65 5.71 0.07 -28.81
N ARG A 66 6.95 -0.19 -29.28
CA ARG A 66 8.03 -0.73 -28.43
C ARG A 66 8.47 0.23 -27.34
N GLU A 67 8.59 1.52 -27.64
CA GLU A 67 8.94 2.52 -26.63
C GLU A 67 7.84 2.63 -25.55
N THR A 68 6.58 2.53 -25.97
CA THR A 68 5.44 2.52 -25.04
C THR A 68 5.47 1.28 -24.14
N GLU A 69 5.76 0.11 -24.71
CA GLU A 69 5.90 -1.13 -23.96
C GLU A 69 7.00 -1.02 -22.91
N HIS A 70 8.19 -0.53 -23.31
CA HIS A 70 9.31 -0.31 -22.40
C HIS A 70 8.94 0.63 -21.25
N TYR A 71 8.31 1.76 -21.57
CA TYR A 71 7.88 2.74 -20.56
C TYR A 71 6.87 2.14 -19.56
N LEU A 72 5.88 1.39 -20.05
CA LEU A 72 4.90 0.74 -19.19
C LEU A 72 5.56 -0.34 -18.30
N GLN A 73 6.53 -1.06 -18.84
CA GLN A 73 7.31 -2.04 -18.10
C GLN A 73 8.15 -1.37 -16.99
N GLU A 74 8.84 -0.27 -17.29
CA GLU A 74 9.60 0.51 -16.30
C GLU A 74 8.69 1.04 -15.19
N MET A 75 7.54 1.64 -15.55
CA MET A 75 6.59 2.14 -14.56
C MET A 75 6.03 1.02 -13.68
N THR A 76 5.72 -0.15 -14.24
CA THR A 76 5.22 -1.30 -13.44
C THR A 76 6.30 -1.91 -12.56
N MET A 77 7.56 -1.92 -12.99
CA MET A 77 8.68 -2.33 -12.14
C MET A 77 8.92 -1.32 -11.01
N ALA A 78 8.91 -0.02 -11.31
CA ALA A 78 9.05 1.05 -10.32
C ALA A 78 7.93 1.02 -9.27
N ARG A 79 6.68 0.74 -9.69
CA ARG A 79 5.57 0.60 -8.74
C ARG A 79 5.77 -0.59 -7.81
N ARG A 80 6.15 -1.75 -8.37
CA ARG A 80 6.42 -2.95 -7.58
C ARG A 80 7.57 -2.77 -6.59
N SER A 81 8.66 -2.13 -7.01
CA SER A 81 9.80 -1.87 -6.12
C SER A 81 9.45 -0.88 -5.01
N ALA A 82 8.67 0.17 -5.32
CA ALA A 82 8.20 1.12 -4.32
C ALA A 82 7.26 0.47 -3.29
N GLU A 83 6.34 -0.40 -3.73
CA GLU A 83 5.45 -1.17 -2.85
C GLU A 83 6.25 -2.12 -1.95
N GLU A 84 7.26 -2.81 -2.49
CA GLU A 84 8.14 -3.68 -1.72
C GLU A 84 8.97 -2.90 -0.69
N GLU A 85 9.49 -1.74 -1.06
CA GLU A 85 10.23 -0.87 -0.16
C GLU A 85 9.33 -0.36 0.98
N GLN A 86 8.10 0.07 0.68
CA GLN A 86 7.13 0.43 1.71
C GLN A 86 6.82 -0.74 2.64
N ARG A 87 6.69 -1.97 2.11
CA ARG A 87 6.49 -3.17 2.92
C ARG A 87 7.69 -3.44 3.83
N LYS A 88 8.92 -3.30 3.32
CA LYS A 88 10.15 -3.44 4.11
C LYS A 88 10.23 -2.39 5.22
N ARG A 89 9.93 -1.12 4.91
CA ARG A 89 9.89 -0.02 5.89
C ARG A 89 8.90 -0.32 7.02
N LYS A 90 7.64 -0.66 6.70
CA LYS A 90 6.62 -1.03 7.69
C LYS A 90 7.04 -2.23 8.55
N THR A 91 7.64 -3.24 7.92
CA THR A 91 8.12 -4.44 8.65
C THR A 91 9.29 -4.10 9.59
N SER A 92 10.21 -3.24 9.15
CA SER A 92 11.35 -2.79 9.97
C SER A 92 10.93 -1.87 11.13
N GLU A 93 9.86 -1.09 10.94
CA GLU A 93 9.27 -0.26 11.99
C GLU A 93 8.60 -1.11 13.06
N MET A 94 7.80 -2.12 12.69
CA MET A 94 7.20 -3.07 13.64
C MET A 94 8.24 -3.94 14.37
N LYS A 95 9.39 -4.24 13.73
CA LYS A 95 10.48 -5.01 14.34
C LYS A 95 11.47 -4.17 15.13
N ARG A 96 11.36 -2.85 15.12
CA ARG A 96 12.22 -2.00 15.96
C ARG A 96 11.76 -2.22 17.41
N PRO A 97 12.57 -2.85 18.28
CA PRO A 97 12.22 -2.87 19.69
C PRO A 97 12.13 -1.42 20.13
N GLU A 98 11.01 -1.04 20.77
CA GLU A 98 10.85 0.28 21.36
C GLU A 98 12.13 0.59 22.15
N ARG A 99 12.95 1.51 21.65
CA ARG A 99 13.93 2.16 22.50
C ARG A 99 13.11 3.00 23.47
N ARG A 100 12.73 2.36 24.58
CA ARG A 100 12.27 2.99 25.80
C ARG A 100 13.02 4.31 25.98
N PRO A 101 12.33 5.47 26.10
CA PRO A 101 12.98 6.66 26.60
C PRO A 101 13.49 6.35 28.01
N GLU A 102 14.80 6.14 28.14
CA GLU A 102 15.50 5.97 29.42
C GLU A 102 15.44 7.29 30.19
N LEU A 103 14.26 7.56 30.78
CA LEU A 103 14.12 8.51 31.87
C LEU A 103 14.60 7.85 33.15
N GLY A 104 15.86 8.12 33.48
CA GLY A 104 16.38 8.18 34.85
C GLY A 104 16.40 6.89 35.67
N MET A 105 17.48 6.11 35.57
CA MET A 105 17.93 5.26 36.67
C MET A 105 19.40 5.54 36.99
N ARG A 106 19.63 6.61 37.77
CA ARG A 106 20.78 6.66 38.69
C ARG A 106 20.34 6.01 40.00
N ARG A 107 20.83 4.80 40.30
CA ARG A 107 21.44 4.40 41.60
C ARG A 107 21.47 2.88 41.79
N GLY A 108 22.68 2.39 42.06
CA GLY A 108 22.96 1.13 42.78
C GLY A 108 22.85 -0.11 41.90
N GLY A 109 23.78 -1.06 41.87
CA GLY A 109 24.98 -1.30 42.63
C GLY A 109 25.56 -2.59 42.05
N THR A 110 26.88 -2.72 42.12
CA THR A 110 27.69 -3.92 41.88
C THR A 110 26.97 -5.24 42.21
N ASN A 111 27.01 -6.22 41.30
CA ASN A 111 27.64 -7.53 41.58
C ASN A 111 27.69 -8.44 40.34
N LEU A 112 28.91 -8.94 40.10
CA LEU A 112 29.26 -10.09 39.27
C LEU A 112 28.40 -11.32 39.60
N SER A 113 28.07 -12.11 38.57
CA SER A 113 28.17 -13.59 38.47
C SER A 113 27.35 -14.02 37.24
N ASP A 114 27.98 -14.28 36.09
CA ASP A 114 28.43 -15.62 35.68
C ASP A 114 27.37 -16.72 35.93
N ARG A 115 26.74 -17.23 34.85
CA ARG A 115 26.68 -18.67 34.52
C ARG A 115 25.77 -19.01 33.34
N ARG A 116 26.42 -19.57 32.30
CA ARG A 116 26.08 -20.73 31.46
C ARG A 116 24.79 -20.72 30.61
N ILE A 117 25.05 -20.66 29.31
CA ILE A 117 24.27 -21.26 28.21
C ILE A 117 24.14 -22.78 28.45
N PRO A 118 22.97 -23.40 28.22
CA PRO A 118 22.91 -24.79 27.80
C PRO A 118 22.56 -24.91 26.32
N ASP A 119 23.47 -25.54 25.58
CA ASP A 119 23.37 -25.95 24.18
C ASP A 119 22.52 -27.23 24.04
N GLU A 120 21.93 -27.41 22.86
CA GLU A 120 21.12 -28.56 22.48
C GLU A 120 21.91 -29.87 22.43
N ARG A 121 21.41 -30.91 23.10
CA ARG A 121 21.31 -32.30 22.59
C ARG A 121 20.88 -33.22 23.73
N ASP A 122 19.66 -33.73 23.66
CA ASP A 122 19.52 -35.19 23.73
C ASP A 122 18.22 -35.71 23.11
N ARG A 123 18.38 -36.86 22.47
CA ARG A 123 17.44 -37.55 21.59
C ARG A 123 16.37 -38.30 22.39
N ARG A 124 15.07 -38.08 22.04
CA ARG A 124 13.97 -39.04 21.72
C ARG A 124 13.77 -40.34 22.58
N PRO A 125 12.68 -41.12 22.37
CA PRO A 125 11.25 -40.87 22.66
C PRO A 125 10.63 -42.03 23.50
N ASP A 126 9.58 -41.86 24.33
CA ASP A 126 8.65 -42.99 24.57
C ASP A 126 7.38 -42.72 25.40
N PHE A 127 6.32 -43.40 24.93
CA PHE A 127 5.04 -43.86 25.50
C PHE A 127 4.31 -43.10 26.62
N GLY A 128 3.14 -42.57 26.25
CA GLY A 128 1.85 -43.13 26.72
C GLY A 128 1.24 -42.58 28.01
N GLN A 129 0.18 -41.77 27.88
CA GLN A 129 -1.16 -42.08 28.41
C GLN A 129 -2.18 -40.99 28.03
N ALA A 130 -3.40 -41.47 27.73
CA ALA A 130 -4.55 -40.74 27.23
C ALA A 130 -5.47 -40.28 28.40
N PRO A 131 -6.60 -39.60 28.14
CA PRO A 131 -7.18 -38.54 28.97
C PRO A 131 -8.14 -39.01 30.06
N HIS A 132 -8.32 -38.21 31.11
CA HIS A 132 -9.47 -38.33 32.01
C HIS A 132 -10.56 -37.31 31.65
N ILE A 133 -11.69 -37.84 31.17
CA ILE A 133 -13.02 -37.21 31.18
C ILE A 133 -13.84 -37.86 32.30
N THR A 134 -14.48 -37.05 33.14
CA THR A 134 -15.76 -37.29 33.86
C THR A 134 -16.35 -35.89 34.10
N ARG A 135 -17.43 -35.43 33.42
CA ARG A 135 -18.86 -35.76 33.54
C ARG A 135 -19.30 -35.78 35.02
N GLY A 136 -20.17 -34.93 35.56
CA GLY A 136 -21.05 -33.84 35.12
C GLY A 136 -22.08 -33.65 36.23
N THR A 137 -22.57 -32.43 36.50
CA THR A 137 -23.88 -32.22 37.13
C THR A 137 -24.51 -30.92 36.61
N GLU A 138 -25.57 -31.16 35.88
CA GLU A 138 -26.63 -30.28 35.43
C GLU A 138 -27.19 -29.32 36.50
N ASN A 139 -27.24 -28.02 36.15
CA ASN A 139 -28.24 -27.08 36.64
C ASN A 139 -28.68 -26.20 35.47
N ARG A 140 -29.92 -26.42 35.00
CA ARG A 140 -30.59 -25.61 33.98
C ARG A 140 -30.83 -24.19 34.49
N ARG A 141 -30.24 -23.20 33.81
CA ARG A 141 -30.83 -21.86 33.68
C ARG A 141 -30.40 -21.26 32.33
N PRO A 142 -31.33 -20.95 31.40
CA PRO A 142 -30.99 -20.15 30.24
C PRO A 142 -30.84 -18.71 30.73
N GLN A 143 -29.60 -18.27 30.99
CA GLN A 143 -29.34 -16.84 31.19
C GLN A 143 -29.12 -16.16 29.85
N MET A 144 -29.90 -15.11 29.70
CA MET A 144 -30.12 -14.33 28.51
C MET A 144 -28.87 -13.57 28.06
N CYS A 145 -28.88 -13.16 26.79
CA CYS A 145 -27.92 -12.27 26.14
C CYS A 145 -27.30 -11.24 27.11
N ALA A 146 -25.99 -11.36 27.35
CA ALA A 146 -25.23 -10.29 27.96
C ALA A 146 -25.02 -9.17 26.91
N PRO A 147 -25.36 -7.90 27.22
CA PRO A 147 -25.11 -6.78 26.33
C PRO A 147 -23.61 -6.45 26.34
N TYR A 148 -23.01 -6.41 25.15
CA TYR A 148 -21.73 -5.76 24.82
C TYR A 148 -20.69 -5.72 25.95
N SER A 149 -19.92 -6.79 26.10
CA SER A 149 -18.58 -6.70 26.68
C SER A 149 -17.72 -5.87 25.72
N GLY A 150 -17.67 -4.56 25.96
CA GLY A 150 -16.94 -3.60 25.15
C GLY A 150 -15.46 -3.98 25.05
N HIS A 151 -15.02 -4.29 23.84
CA HIS A 151 -13.60 -4.38 23.54
C HIS A 151 -13.02 -2.97 23.68
N ARG A 152 -12.13 -2.75 24.65
CA ARG A 152 -11.36 -1.51 24.71
C ARG A 152 -10.48 -1.46 23.46
N PRO A 153 -10.66 -0.48 22.55
CA PRO A 153 -9.87 -0.43 21.33
C PRO A 153 -8.39 -0.33 21.66
N SER A 154 -7.58 -1.05 20.91
CA SER A 154 -6.12 -0.94 20.95
C SER A 154 -5.69 0.47 20.52
N GLN A 155 -4.52 0.91 20.98
CA GLN A 155 -3.97 2.21 20.61
C GLN A 155 -3.85 2.37 19.07
N SER A 156 -3.50 1.30 18.36
CA SER A 156 -3.45 1.27 16.91
C SER A 156 -4.81 1.48 16.23
N GLU A 157 -5.89 0.96 16.82
CA GLU A 157 -7.24 1.17 16.31
C GLU A 157 -7.66 2.63 16.49
N ILE A 158 -7.39 3.20 17.66
CA ILE A 158 -7.65 4.62 17.96
C ILE A 158 -6.91 5.54 16.98
N GLU A 159 -5.63 5.27 16.71
CA GLU A 159 -4.84 6.06 15.75
C GLU A 159 -5.37 5.93 14.32
N SER A 160 -5.84 4.74 13.94
CA SER A 160 -6.39 4.51 12.61
C SER A 160 -7.70 5.25 12.38
N GLU A 161 -8.58 5.26 13.39
CA GLU A 161 -9.85 5.98 13.36
C GLU A 161 -9.62 7.49 13.35
N TYR A 162 -8.67 7.99 14.16
CA TYR A 162 -8.30 9.40 14.19
C TYR A 162 -7.81 9.90 12.82
N ARG A 163 -6.97 9.12 12.12
CA ARG A 163 -6.52 9.47 10.76
C ARG A 163 -7.67 9.46 9.76
N ALA A 164 -8.60 8.52 9.88
CA ALA A 164 -9.77 8.45 9.01
C ALA A 164 -10.68 9.66 9.21
N ASP A 165 -10.93 10.06 10.46
CA ASP A 165 -11.72 11.25 10.80
C ASP A 165 -11.08 12.53 10.25
N GLN A 166 -9.75 12.68 10.37
CA GLN A 166 -9.01 13.79 9.78
C GLN A 166 -9.18 13.87 8.25
N ILE A 167 -9.08 12.74 7.54
CA ILE A 167 -9.27 12.71 6.09
C ILE A 167 -10.71 13.11 5.73
N LEU A 168 -11.70 12.60 6.46
CA LEU A 168 -13.10 12.91 6.20
C LEU A 168 -13.44 14.39 6.44
N MET A 169 -12.87 15.01 7.48
CA MET A 169 -13.03 16.46 7.71
C MET A 169 -12.45 17.30 6.57
N HIS A 170 -11.32 16.89 5.98
CA HIS A 170 -10.74 17.59 4.84
C HIS A 170 -11.56 17.41 3.56
N LEU A 171 -12.17 16.24 3.36
CA LEU A 171 -12.98 15.94 2.16
C LEU A 171 -14.39 16.52 2.23
N TYR A 172 -14.94 16.70 3.45
CA TYR A 172 -16.31 17.14 3.68
C TYR A 172 -16.38 18.22 4.78
N PRO A 173 -15.83 19.44 4.53
CA PRO A 173 -15.79 20.50 5.54
C PRO A 173 -17.17 21.01 5.97
N GLU A 174 -18.20 20.82 5.14
CA GLU A 174 -19.60 21.18 5.41
C GLU A 174 -20.29 20.21 6.38
N ARG A 175 -19.71 19.03 6.62
CA ARG A 175 -20.22 18.06 7.58
C ARG A 175 -19.54 18.29 8.92
N GLU A 176 -20.31 18.58 9.97
CA GLU A 176 -19.82 18.58 11.36
C GLU A 176 -19.47 17.14 11.78
N ILE A 177 -18.33 16.65 11.33
CA ILE A 177 -17.80 15.34 11.73
C ILE A 177 -17.15 15.53 13.10
N ARG A 178 -17.81 15.02 14.14
CA ARG A 178 -17.25 15.00 15.50
C ARG A 178 -16.23 13.87 15.61
N PRO A 179 -14.98 14.15 16.01
CA PRO A 179 -14.00 13.11 16.24
C PRO A 179 -14.47 12.19 17.36
N ARG A 180 -14.29 10.88 17.15
CA ARG A 180 -14.75 9.86 18.12
C ARG A 180 -13.87 9.75 19.35
N TRP A 181 -12.65 10.30 19.27
CA TRP A 181 -11.62 10.23 20.32
C TRP A 181 -11.02 11.64 20.48
N ILE A 182 -11.07 12.17 21.71
CA ILE A 182 -10.50 13.47 22.12
C ILE A 182 -9.52 13.22 23.27
#